data_AF-A0A736I933-F1
#
_entry.id   AF-A0A736I933-F1
#
_cell.length_a   1.000
_cell.length_b   1.000
_cell.length_c   1.000
_cell.angle_alpha   90.00
_cell.angle_beta   90.00
_cell.angle_gamma   90.00
#
_symmetry.space_group_name_H-M   'P 1'
#
loop_
_entity.id
_entity.type
_entity.pdbx_description
1 polymer ?
#
loop_
_entity_poly.entity_id
_entity_poly.type
_entity_poly.pdbx_seq_one_letter_code
_entity_poly.pdbx_strand_id
1 'polypeptide(L)'
;MLSIHDPLLIFTDLDGTLLNSHTFEWQPAAPWLTRLHENGVPVILCSSKTAAEMLQLQTTLNLQGLPLIAENGAVIQLDVHWEDHPNYPRLIAGISHNEIRLVLHKLREKEQFKFTTFDDVDDQVISEWTGLNRAQSALTRLHEASVSLIWRDSDERMAQFVARLNELGLQFVHGARFWHVLDASAGKDQAANWLIEAYRRQWRARPLTLGLGDGPNDAPLLDVMDYAVVVKGLNREGVHLRNDDPQRVYRCQNEGPDGWREGMDYFFSRS
;
A
#
# COMPACT_ATOMS: atom_id res chain seq x y z
N MET A 1 0.28 14.06 -21.29
CA MET A 1 1.65 13.52 -21.27
C MET A 1 2.33 14.13 -20.07
N LEU A 2 3.12 13.35 -19.35
CA LEU A 2 3.86 13.83 -18.19
C LEU A 2 5.27 14.21 -18.61
N SER A 3 5.79 15.31 -18.05
CA SER A 3 7.20 15.65 -18.09
C SER A 3 7.85 15.26 -16.77
N ILE A 4 9.09 14.77 -16.83
CA ILE A 4 9.87 14.48 -15.63
C ILE A 4 10.25 15.75 -14.85
N HIS A 5 10.08 16.92 -15.47
CA HIS A 5 10.31 18.23 -14.86
C HIS A 5 9.05 18.86 -14.27
N ASP A 6 7.88 18.24 -14.44
CA ASP A 6 6.67 18.70 -13.77
C ASP A 6 6.81 18.47 -12.25
N PRO A 7 6.15 19.28 -11.40
CA PRO A 7 5.98 18.93 -9.99
C PRO A 7 5.15 17.64 -9.92
N LEU A 8 5.82 16.49 -9.84
CA LEU A 8 5.21 15.18 -10.00
C LEU A 8 5.45 14.29 -8.78
N LEU A 9 4.41 13.59 -8.33
CA LEU A 9 4.50 12.52 -7.35
C LEU A 9 4.07 11.20 -7.99
N ILE A 10 4.83 10.15 -7.74
CA ILE A 10 4.49 8.79 -8.19
C ILE A 10 4.12 7.97 -6.96
N PHE A 11 2.92 7.42 -6.95
CA PHE A 11 2.46 6.48 -5.93
C PHE A 11 2.41 5.09 -6.53
N THR A 12 3.03 4.11 -5.90
CA THR A 12 3.07 2.75 -6.45
C THR A 12 2.73 1.72 -5.39
N ASP A 13 1.82 0.81 -5.72
CA ASP A 13 1.74 -0.47 -5.02
C ASP A 13 3.01 -1.30 -5.23
N LEU A 14 3.18 -2.34 -4.42
CA LEU A 14 4.35 -3.19 -4.40
C LEU A 14 4.06 -4.57 -4.99
N ASP A 15 3.23 -5.39 -4.35
CA ASP A 15 3.13 -6.81 -4.70
C ASP A 15 2.29 -6.99 -5.95
N GLY A 16 2.89 -7.46 -7.05
CA GLY A 16 2.17 -7.58 -8.33
C GLY A 16 2.20 -6.29 -9.17
N THR A 17 2.73 -5.21 -8.61
CA THR A 17 2.93 -3.91 -9.27
C THR A 17 4.43 -3.62 -9.46
N LEU A 18 5.13 -3.11 -8.45
CA LEU A 18 6.57 -2.81 -8.56
C LEU A 18 7.44 -4.07 -8.36
N LEU A 19 6.96 -5.02 -7.56
CA LEU A 19 7.61 -6.28 -7.27
C LEU A 19 6.85 -7.40 -7.98
N ASN A 20 7.58 -8.35 -8.54
CA ASN A 20 6.96 -9.58 -9.03
C ASN A 20 6.31 -10.33 -7.85
N SER A 21 5.06 -10.77 -8.03
CA SER A 21 4.26 -11.43 -6.98
C SER A 21 4.81 -12.78 -6.51
N HIS A 22 5.69 -13.41 -7.29
CA HIS A 22 6.29 -14.71 -6.98
C HIS A 22 7.77 -14.61 -6.63
N THR A 23 8.56 -13.85 -7.39
CA THR A 23 10.01 -13.77 -7.23
C THR A 23 10.46 -12.58 -6.37
N PHE A 24 9.57 -11.61 -6.11
CA PHE A 24 9.89 -10.32 -5.48
C PHE A 24 10.94 -9.49 -6.22
N GLU A 25 11.27 -9.87 -7.45
CA GLU A 25 12.20 -9.14 -8.31
C GLU A 25 11.54 -7.86 -8.83
N TRP A 26 12.35 -6.80 -8.99
CA TRP A 26 11.91 -5.47 -9.44
C TRP A 26 12.79 -4.90 -10.55
N GLN A 27 13.77 -5.67 -11.02
CA GLN A 27 14.79 -5.21 -11.97
C GLN A 27 14.25 -4.57 -13.25
N PRO A 28 13.13 -5.02 -13.85
CA PRO A 28 12.57 -4.34 -15.01
C PRO A 28 12.17 -2.87 -14.77
N ALA A 29 11.87 -2.49 -13.52
CA ALA A 29 11.56 -1.11 -13.12
C ALA A 29 12.81 -0.27 -12.82
N ALA A 30 13.98 -0.89 -12.64
CA ALA A 30 15.21 -0.22 -12.20
C ALA A 30 15.63 0.99 -13.08
N PRO A 31 15.58 0.93 -14.42
CA PRO A 31 15.99 2.07 -15.25
C PRO A 31 15.18 3.35 -14.96
N TRP A 32 13.88 3.17 -14.72
CA TRP A 32 12.96 4.26 -14.41
C TRP A 32 13.13 4.75 -12.97
N LEU A 33 13.29 3.84 -12.00
CA LEU A 33 13.57 4.24 -10.61
C LEU A 33 14.85 5.11 -10.54
N THR A 34 15.90 4.71 -11.25
CA THR A 34 17.14 5.51 -11.36
C THR A 34 16.86 6.87 -12.00
N ARG A 35 16.17 6.90 -13.14
CA ARG A 35 15.85 8.15 -13.84
C ARG A 35 15.03 9.11 -12.97
N LEU A 36 14.04 8.60 -12.24
CA LEU A 36 13.19 9.39 -11.33
C LEU A 36 14.02 9.94 -10.16
N HIS A 37 14.87 9.10 -9.57
CA HIS A 37 15.78 9.51 -8.50
C HIS A 37 16.74 10.63 -8.95
N GLU A 38 17.37 10.48 -10.11
CA GLU A 38 18.29 11.49 -10.69
C GLU A 38 17.61 12.84 -10.97
N ASN A 39 16.30 12.83 -11.23
CA ASN A 39 15.51 14.03 -11.49
C ASN A 39 14.76 14.53 -10.24
N GLY A 40 14.97 13.90 -9.07
CA GLY A 40 14.33 14.31 -7.82
C GLY A 40 12.81 14.11 -7.80
N VAL A 41 12.28 13.20 -8.62
CA VAL A 41 10.84 12.86 -8.65
C VAL A 41 10.54 11.83 -7.55
N PRO A 42 9.73 12.17 -6.52
CA PRO A 42 9.44 11.25 -5.42
C PRO A 42 8.62 10.04 -5.88
N VAL A 43 9.13 8.84 -5.60
CA VAL A 43 8.41 7.57 -5.71
C VAL A 43 7.99 7.12 -4.32
N ILE A 44 6.70 7.19 -4.06
CA ILE A 44 6.05 6.93 -2.78
C ILE A 44 5.50 5.50 -2.82
N LEU A 45 6.12 4.60 -2.05
CA LEU A 45 5.66 3.23 -1.91
C LEU A 45 4.38 3.18 -1.08
N CYS A 46 3.38 2.42 -1.53
CA CYS A 46 2.09 2.27 -0.86
C CYS A 46 1.72 0.80 -0.74
N SER A 47 1.47 0.27 0.46
CA SER A 47 1.19 -1.17 0.60
C SER A 47 0.39 -1.51 1.86
N SER A 48 -0.10 -2.75 1.93
CA SER A 48 -0.66 -3.35 3.15
C SER A 48 0.42 -3.85 4.13
N LYS A 49 1.68 -3.92 3.69
CA LYS A 49 2.83 -4.31 4.51
C LYS A 49 3.05 -3.37 5.69
N THR A 50 3.68 -3.89 6.73
CA THR A 50 4.11 -3.13 7.91
C THR A 50 5.11 -2.04 7.53
N ALA A 51 5.20 -0.98 8.32
CA ALA A 51 6.22 0.05 8.11
C ALA A 51 7.64 -0.52 8.14
N ALA A 52 7.90 -1.54 8.97
CA ALA A 52 9.20 -2.19 9.08
C ALA A 52 9.61 -2.90 7.79
N GLU A 53 8.70 -3.66 7.17
CA GLU A 53 8.94 -4.27 5.85
C GLU A 53 9.17 -3.21 4.78
N MET A 54 8.35 -2.16 4.79
CA MET A 54 8.39 -1.08 3.80
C MET A 54 9.71 -0.31 3.84
N LEU A 55 10.25 -0.03 5.03
CA LEU A 55 11.56 0.62 5.21
C LEU A 55 12.72 -0.27 4.72
N GLN A 56 12.64 -1.59 4.93
CA GLN A 56 13.61 -2.53 4.37
C GLN A 56 13.54 -2.52 2.83
N LEU A 57 12.34 -2.50 2.25
CA LEU A 57 12.15 -2.45 0.80
C LEU A 57 12.61 -1.12 0.18
N GLN A 58 12.36 0.02 0.81
CA GLN A 58 12.91 1.31 0.38
C GLN A 58 14.44 1.26 0.28
N THR A 59 15.10 0.60 1.24
CA THR A 59 16.55 0.41 1.22
C THR A 59 17.00 -0.37 0.00
N THR A 60 16.36 -1.49 -0.30
CA THR A 60 16.65 -2.31 -1.47
C THR A 60 16.40 -1.57 -2.80
N LEU A 61 15.38 -0.69 -2.83
CA LEU A 61 14.99 0.07 -4.02
C LEU A 61 15.75 1.40 -4.18
N ASN A 62 16.65 1.74 -3.25
CA ASN A 62 17.33 3.04 -3.18
C ASN A 62 16.36 4.25 -3.12
N LEU A 63 15.29 4.10 -2.34
CA LEU A 63 14.24 5.12 -2.12
C LEU A 63 14.21 5.62 -0.68
N GLN A 64 15.29 5.43 0.07
CA GLN A 64 15.37 5.83 1.49
C GLN A 64 15.17 7.33 1.65
N GLY A 65 14.51 7.71 2.75
CA GLY A 65 14.28 9.12 3.11
C GLY A 65 13.06 9.73 2.45
N LEU A 66 12.52 9.13 1.38
CA LEU A 66 11.22 9.51 0.81
C LEU A 66 10.08 9.01 1.71
N PRO A 67 8.90 9.66 1.68
CA PRO A 67 7.74 9.17 2.41
C PRO A 67 7.23 7.84 1.83
N LEU A 68 6.55 7.06 2.67
CA LEU A 68 5.84 5.85 2.25
C LEU A 68 4.52 5.70 3.01
N ILE A 69 3.61 4.92 2.44
CA ILE A 69 2.30 4.58 3.00
C ILE A 69 2.31 3.08 3.32
N ALA A 70 2.20 2.73 4.59
CA ALA A 70 2.18 1.37 5.09
C ALA A 70 0.81 1.02 5.69
N GLU A 71 0.58 -0.28 5.91
CA GLU A 71 -0.61 -0.81 6.57
C GLU A 71 -1.93 -0.28 5.97
N ASN A 72 -2.03 -0.29 4.63
CA ASN A 72 -3.19 0.22 3.87
C ASN A 72 -3.55 1.69 4.16
N GLY A 73 -2.57 2.51 4.53
CA GLY A 73 -2.79 3.92 4.85
C GLY A 73 -2.99 4.22 6.33
N ALA A 74 -2.93 3.20 7.20
CA ALA A 74 -2.95 3.40 8.64
C ALA A 74 -1.64 3.99 9.16
N VAL A 75 -0.53 3.87 8.42
CA VAL A 75 0.77 4.44 8.76
C VAL A 75 1.33 5.22 7.58
N ILE A 76 1.76 6.45 7.83
CA ILE A 76 2.49 7.29 6.87
C ILE A 76 3.88 7.58 7.45
N GLN A 77 4.91 7.06 6.78
CA GLN A 77 6.28 7.46 7.04
C GLN A 77 6.52 8.82 6.40
N LEU A 78 7.02 9.76 7.21
CA LEU A 78 7.29 11.11 6.76
C LEU A 78 8.65 11.18 6.06
N ASP A 79 8.76 12.12 5.13
CA ASP A 79 10.01 12.46 4.46
C ASP A 79 11.06 12.85 5.52
N VAL A 80 12.31 12.45 5.31
CA VAL A 80 13.41 12.72 6.25
C VAL A 80 13.63 14.22 6.47
N HIS A 81 13.28 15.06 5.49
CA HIS A 81 13.38 16.52 5.58
C HIS A 81 12.23 17.16 6.36
N TRP A 82 11.29 16.39 6.88
CA TRP A 82 10.16 16.88 7.70
C TRP A 82 10.38 16.62 9.20
N GLU A 83 11.63 16.69 9.67
CA GLU A 83 12.00 16.45 11.07
C GLU A 83 11.28 17.37 12.08
N ASP A 84 10.91 18.58 11.65
CA ASP A 84 10.14 19.54 12.47
C ASP A 84 8.63 19.20 12.55
N HIS A 85 8.15 18.21 11.79
CA HIS A 85 6.74 17.84 11.83
C HIS A 85 6.41 17.16 13.18
N PRO A 86 5.29 17.51 13.85
CA PRO A 86 4.98 17.01 15.20
C PRO A 86 4.81 15.48 15.28
N ASN A 87 4.47 14.85 14.15
CA ASN A 87 4.35 13.39 14.03
C ASN A 87 5.61 12.74 13.43
N TYR A 88 6.75 13.41 13.35
CA TYR A 88 7.98 12.77 12.87
C TYR A 88 8.44 11.67 13.86
N PRO A 89 8.87 10.49 13.38
CA PRO A 89 9.10 10.11 11.98
C PRO A 89 7.87 9.56 11.24
N ARG A 90 6.77 9.27 11.94
CA ARG A 90 5.60 8.58 11.38
C ARG A 90 4.28 9.11 11.94
N LEU A 91 3.34 9.35 11.03
CA LEU A 91 1.95 9.61 11.35
C LEU A 91 1.19 8.27 11.39
N ILE A 92 0.63 7.95 12.55
CA ILE A 92 -0.27 6.81 12.74
C ILE A 92 -1.72 7.31 12.71
N ALA A 93 -2.53 6.77 11.83
CA ALA A 93 -3.92 7.17 11.66
C ALA A 93 -4.82 6.42 12.66
N GLY A 94 -5.41 7.17 13.59
CA GLY A 94 -6.47 6.68 14.45
C GLY A 94 -5.99 5.63 15.47
N ILE A 95 -6.51 4.41 15.35
CA ILE A 95 -6.39 3.35 16.37
C ILE A 95 -5.07 2.55 16.21
N SER A 96 -4.40 2.26 17.32
CA SER A 96 -3.15 1.47 17.34
C SER A 96 -3.38 -0.04 17.17
N HIS A 97 -2.33 -0.76 16.73
CA HIS A 97 -2.32 -2.22 16.63
C HIS A 97 -2.77 -2.90 17.94
N ASN A 98 -2.28 -2.43 19.09
CA ASN A 98 -2.63 -3.02 20.39
C ASN A 98 -4.12 -2.89 20.71
N GLU A 99 -4.72 -1.75 20.38
CA GLU A 99 -6.16 -1.54 20.60
C GLU A 99 -7.00 -2.43 19.67
N ILE A 100 -6.62 -2.54 18.40
CA ILE A 100 -7.26 -3.46 17.44
C ILE A 100 -7.15 -4.90 17.95
N ARG A 101 -5.98 -5.33 18.41
CA ARG A 101 -5.75 -6.67 18.97
C ARG A 101 -6.67 -6.96 20.16
N LEU A 102 -6.88 -5.99 21.05
CA LEU A 102 -7.80 -6.11 22.18
C LEU A 102 -9.26 -6.24 21.73
N VAL A 103 -9.67 -5.50 20.70
CA VAL A 103 -11.00 -5.63 20.09
C VAL A 103 -11.19 -7.04 19.51
N LEU A 104 -10.23 -7.49 18.69
CA LEU A 104 -10.28 -8.81 18.06
C LEU A 104 -10.33 -9.94 19.08
N HIS A 105 -9.56 -9.86 20.16
CA HIS A 105 -9.60 -10.83 21.25
C HIS A 105 -11.00 -10.91 21.87
N LYS A 106 -11.62 -9.77 22.18
CA LYS A 106 -12.97 -9.72 22.77
C LYS A 106 -14.03 -10.30 21.83
N LEU A 107 -13.96 -9.99 20.53
CA LEU A 107 -14.87 -10.54 19.53
C LEU A 107 -14.70 -12.06 19.41
N ARG A 108 -13.45 -12.55 19.41
CA ARG A 108 -13.13 -13.98 19.39
C ARG A 108 -13.68 -14.71 20.63
N GLU A 109 -13.50 -14.16 21.83
CA GLU A 109 -13.98 -14.78 23.07
C GLU A 109 -15.51 -14.76 23.21
N LYS A 110 -16.14 -13.63 22.91
CA LYS A 110 -17.58 -13.46 23.14
C LYS A 110 -18.43 -14.07 22.04
N GLU A 111 -18.03 -13.85 20.80
CA GLU A 111 -18.83 -14.23 19.64
C GLU A 111 -18.29 -15.48 18.94
N GLN A 112 -17.13 -16.00 19.34
CA GLN A 112 -16.57 -17.26 18.84
C GLN A 112 -16.27 -17.23 17.32
N PHE A 113 -15.88 -16.07 16.79
CA PHE A 113 -15.39 -15.96 15.41
C PHE A 113 -14.10 -16.73 15.21
N LYS A 114 -13.97 -17.41 14.06
CA LYS A 114 -12.79 -18.22 13.73
C LYS A 114 -11.84 -17.49 12.80
N PHE A 115 -10.72 -17.05 13.34
CA PHE A 115 -9.60 -16.49 12.58
C PHE A 115 -8.29 -16.74 13.32
N THR A 116 -7.18 -16.59 12.61
CA THR A 116 -5.83 -16.63 13.17
C THR A 116 -5.07 -15.39 12.74
N THR A 117 -4.63 -14.56 13.69
CA THR A 117 -3.85 -13.35 13.40
C THR A 117 -2.37 -13.69 13.28
N PHE A 118 -1.59 -12.77 12.73
CA PHE A 118 -0.12 -12.90 12.68
C PHE A 118 0.51 -12.82 14.09
N ASP A 119 -0.21 -12.26 15.07
CA ASP A 119 0.19 -12.24 16.48
C ASP A 119 0.04 -13.60 17.16
N ASP A 120 -0.87 -14.45 16.67
CA ASP A 120 -1.16 -15.77 17.24
C ASP A 120 -0.06 -16.80 16.91
N VAL A 121 0.86 -16.49 16.00
CA VAL A 121 1.86 -17.43 15.46
C VAL A 121 3.28 -16.87 15.48
N ASP A 122 4.27 -17.74 15.29
CA ASP A 122 5.68 -17.34 15.19
C ASP A 122 6.11 -17.04 13.74
N ASP A 123 7.35 -16.58 13.59
CA ASP A 123 7.91 -16.19 12.29
C ASP A 123 8.04 -17.39 11.32
N GLN A 124 8.16 -18.62 11.83
CA GLN A 124 8.26 -19.80 10.99
C GLN A 124 6.93 -20.08 10.31
N VAL A 125 5.83 -20.03 11.05
CA VAL A 125 4.49 -20.20 10.48
C VAL A 125 4.17 -19.09 9.47
N ILE A 126 4.57 -17.85 9.74
CA ILE A 126 4.41 -16.75 8.78
C ILE A 126 5.25 -16.98 7.53
N SER A 127 6.49 -17.46 7.67
CA SER A 127 7.34 -17.85 6.54
C SER A 127 6.65 -18.90 5.67
N GLU A 128 6.05 -19.93 6.28
CA GLU A 128 5.29 -20.96 5.57
C GLU A 128 4.06 -20.41 4.83
N TRP A 129 3.33 -19.45 5.43
CA TRP A 129 2.15 -18.84 4.80
C TRP A 129 2.51 -17.86 3.68
N THR A 130 3.61 -17.12 3.84
CA THR A 130 3.96 -15.99 2.98
C THR A 130 4.98 -16.33 1.92
N GLY A 131 5.79 -17.38 2.13
CA GLY A 131 6.98 -17.69 1.34
C GLY A 131 8.20 -16.81 1.66
N LEU A 132 8.09 -15.91 2.65
CA LEU A 132 9.18 -15.03 3.07
C LEU A 132 10.24 -15.77 3.87
N ASN A 133 11.47 -15.26 3.89
CA ASN A 133 12.49 -15.80 4.79
C ASN A 133 12.25 -15.33 6.24
N ARG A 134 12.91 -15.98 7.21
CA ARG A 134 12.72 -15.68 8.64
C ARG A 134 12.91 -14.21 9.02
N ALA A 135 13.91 -13.53 8.44
CA ALA A 135 14.17 -12.12 8.76
C ALA A 135 13.02 -11.23 8.25
N GLN A 136 12.54 -11.47 7.03
CA GLN A 136 11.38 -10.78 6.47
C GLN A 136 10.11 -11.09 7.26
N SER A 137 9.86 -12.36 7.62
CA SER A 137 8.70 -12.76 8.41
C SER A 137 8.66 -12.10 9.79
N ALA A 138 9.81 -11.86 10.41
CA ALA A 138 9.89 -11.11 11.66
C ALA A 138 9.42 -9.65 11.47
N LEU A 139 9.77 -9.01 10.35
CA LEU A 139 9.30 -7.65 10.05
C LEU A 139 7.79 -7.61 9.78
N THR A 140 7.25 -8.62 9.09
CA THR A 140 5.81 -8.72 8.79
C THR A 140 4.91 -8.79 10.03
N ARG A 141 5.46 -9.07 11.21
CA ARG A 141 4.72 -9.06 12.49
C ARG A 141 4.71 -7.71 13.19
N LEU A 142 5.51 -6.75 12.73
CA LEU A 142 5.71 -5.47 13.40
C LEU A 142 4.65 -4.44 12.96
N HIS A 143 3.38 -4.81 13.11
CA HIS A 143 2.27 -3.91 12.86
C HIS A 143 2.18 -2.81 13.92
N GLU A 144 1.82 -1.61 13.49
CA GLU A 144 1.66 -0.45 14.37
C GLU A 144 0.22 0.05 14.46
N ALA A 145 -0.57 -0.12 13.39
CA ALA A 145 -1.90 0.48 13.26
C ALA A 145 -2.92 -0.45 12.56
N SER A 146 -2.59 -1.73 12.42
CA SER A 146 -3.45 -2.74 11.83
C SER A 146 -3.17 -4.13 12.39
N VAL A 147 -4.00 -5.10 12.03
CA VAL A 147 -3.78 -6.53 12.30
C VAL A 147 -4.04 -7.32 11.02
N SER A 148 -3.06 -8.15 10.61
CA SER A 148 -3.23 -9.13 9.54
C SER A 148 -3.76 -10.46 10.08
N LEU A 149 -4.71 -11.08 9.37
CA LEU A 149 -5.29 -12.36 9.76
C LEU A 149 -5.70 -13.25 8.59
N ILE A 150 -5.80 -14.54 8.88
CA ILE A 150 -6.46 -15.54 8.05
C ILE A 150 -7.85 -15.76 8.63
N TRP A 151 -8.88 -15.51 7.81
CA TRP A 151 -10.25 -15.85 8.14
C TRP A 151 -10.48 -17.36 7.99
N ARG A 152 -11.16 -17.99 8.96
CA ARG A 152 -11.39 -19.45 9.01
C ARG A 152 -12.83 -19.81 9.36
N ASP A 153 -13.75 -18.86 9.22
CA ASP A 153 -15.18 -19.05 9.44
C ASP A 153 -15.95 -18.95 8.11
N SER A 154 -17.28 -19.08 8.14
CA SER A 154 -18.11 -18.92 6.93
C SER A 154 -18.24 -17.46 6.47
N ASP A 155 -18.76 -17.27 5.25
CA ASP A 155 -19.04 -15.94 4.68
C ASP A 155 -20.15 -15.21 5.46
N GLU A 156 -21.16 -15.92 5.95
CA GLU A 156 -22.21 -15.33 6.80
C GLU A 156 -21.63 -14.81 8.12
N ARG A 157 -20.67 -15.54 8.68
CA ARG A 157 -19.93 -15.14 9.88
C ARG A 157 -19.01 -13.96 9.59
N MET A 158 -18.41 -13.91 8.40
CA MET A 158 -17.61 -12.77 7.96
C MET A 158 -18.48 -11.52 7.90
N ALA A 159 -19.67 -11.58 7.30
CA ALA A 159 -20.58 -10.44 7.23
C ALA A 159 -20.95 -9.89 8.62
N GLN A 160 -21.19 -10.78 9.60
CA GLN A 160 -21.44 -10.39 10.99
C GLN A 160 -20.21 -9.74 11.63
N PHE A 161 -19.03 -10.33 11.42
CA PHE A 161 -17.76 -9.80 11.93
C PHE A 161 -17.45 -8.41 11.38
N VAL A 162 -17.64 -8.20 10.08
CA VAL A 162 -17.49 -6.89 9.43
C VAL A 162 -18.46 -5.87 10.03
N ALA A 163 -19.72 -6.23 10.23
CA ALA A 163 -20.69 -5.34 10.87
C ALA A 163 -20.25 -4.93 12.29
N ARG A 164 -19.74 -5.88 13.09
CA ARG A 164 -19.21 -5.59 14.44
C ARG A 164 -17.98 -4.70 14.41
N LEU A 165 -17.05 -4.91 13.48
CA LEU A 165 -15.90 -4.03 13.32
C LEU A 165 -16.33 -2.60 12.96
N ASN A 166 -17.27 -2.46 12.02
CA ASN A 166 -17.78 -1.15 11.59
C ASN A 166 -18.47 -0.39 12.73
N GLU A 167 -19.25 -1.08 13.58
CA GLU A 167 -19.84 -0.50 14.80
C GLU A 167 -18.78 0.07 15.77
N LEU A 168 -17.57 -0.48 15.73
CA LEU A 168 -16.42 -0.08 16.55
C LEU A 168 -15.47 0.90 15.84
N GLY A 169 -15.83 1.38 14.65
CA GLY A 169 -14.99 2.30 13.86
C GLY A 169 -13.77 1.63 13.22
N LEU A 170 -13.80 0.30 13.05
CA LEU A 170 -12.78 -0.47 12.34
C LEU A 170 -13.34 -0.96 11.00
N GLN A 171 -12.45 -1.20 10.04
CA GLN A 171 -12.80 -1.79 8.75
C GLN A 171 -12.06 -3.11 8.55
N PHE A 172 -12.56 -3.91 7.61
CA PHE A 172 -12.00 -5.21 7.24
C PHE A 172 -11.69 -5.22 5.75
N VAL A 173 -10.40 -5.19 5.42
CA VAL A 173 -9.91 -5.03 4.04
C VAL A 173 -9.28 -6.32 3.57
N HIS A 174 -9.68 -6.78 2.37
CA HIS A 174 -9.04 -7.90 1.73
C HIS A 174 -7.78 -7.43 0.98
N GLY A 175 -6.62 -7.93 1.39
CA GLY A 175 -5.40 -7.84 0.59
C GLY A 175 -5.32 -8.96 -0.44
N ALA A 176 -4.14 -9.18 -1.02
CA ALA A 176 -3.95 -10.25 -2.00
C ALA A 176 -4.15 -11.68 -1.43
N ARG A 177 -3.74 -11.91 -0.18
CA ARG A 177 -3.76 -13.24 0.46
C ARG A 177 -4.33 -13.25 1.87
N PHE A 178 -4.29 -12.11 2.55
CA PHE A 178 -4.66 -11.98 3.96
C PHE A 178 -5.68 -10.86 4.10
N TRP A 179 -6.42 -10.91 5.20
CA TRP A 179 -7.31 -9.84 5.58
C TRP A 179 -6.62 -8.91 6.58
N HIS A 180 -7.00 -7.64 6.56
CA HIS A 180 -6.45 -6.61 7.41
C HIS A 180 -7.57 -5.91 8.18
N VAL A 181 -7.38 -5.74 9.48
CA VAL A 181 -8.25 -4.91 10.33
C VAL A 181 -7.49 -3.64 10.68
N LEU A 182 -8.08 -2.48 10.40
CA LEU A 182 -7.50 -1.17 10.69
C LEU A 182 -8.60 -0.15 10.95
N ASP A 183 -8.23 1.07 11.35
CA ASP A 183 -9.14 2.18 11.54
C ASP A 183 -9.98 2.45 10.28
N ALA A 184 -11.31 2.60 10.41
CA ALA A 184 -12.22 2.82 9.28
C ALA A 184 -12.02 4.16 8.56
N SER A 185 -11.35 5.13 9.20
CA SER A 185 -11.01 6.42 8.60
C SER A 185 -9.68 6.42 7.84
N ALA A 186 -8.88 5.35 7.99
CA ALA A 186 -7.64 5.16 7.26
C ALA A 186 -7.89 4.55 5.87
N GLY A 187 -6.94 4.77 4.95
CA GLY A 187 -7.04 4.27 3.60
C GLY A 187 -5.86 4.73 2.75
N LYS A 188 -5.48 3.97 1.73
CA LYS A 188 -4.39 4.33 0.81
C LYS A 188 -4.65 5.68 0.14
N ASP A 189 -5.91 5.95 -0.21
CA ASP A 189 -6.39 7.20 -0.77
C ASP A 189 -6.30 8.37 0.22
N GLN A 190 -6.70 8.16 1.47
CA GLN A 190 -6.62 9.16 2.53
C GLN A 190 -5.17 9.54 2.84
N ALA A 191 -4.29 8.54 2.93
CA ALA A 191 -2.86 8.74 3.13
C ALA A 191 -2.20 9.43 1.93
N ALA A 192 -2.57 9.06 0.70
CA ALA A 192 -2.07 9.71 -0.50
C ALA A 192 -2.52 11.18 -0.59
N ASN A 193 -3.80 11.47 -0.33
CA ASN A 193 -4.32 12.83 -0.29
C ASN A 193 -3.60 13.69 0.75
N TRP A 194 -3.29 13.13 1.92
CA TRP A 194 -2.51 13.82 2.95
C TRP A 194 -1.11 14.17 2.45
N LEU A 195 -0.39 13.22 1.82
CA LEU A 195 0.93 13.46 1.25
C LEU A 195 0.90 14.46 0.10
N ILE A 196 -0.07 14.37 -0.81
CA ILE A 196 -0.29 15.34 -1.89
C ILE A 196 -0.44 16.75 -1.32
N GLU A 197 -1.21 16.90 -0.24
CA GLU A 197 -1.40 18.19 0.42
C GLU A 197 -0.11 18.71 1.08
N ALA A 198 0.66 17.82 1.72
CA ALA A 198 1.95 18.17 2.32
C ALA A 198 2.94 18.68 1.26
N TYR A 199 3.09 17.95 0.15
CA TYR A 199 3.91 18.36 -0.99
C TYR A 199 3.38 19.64 -1.65
N ARG A 200 2.06 19.80 -1.79
CA ARG A 200 1.47 21.03 -2.34
C ARG A 200 1.90 22.27 -1.55
N ARG A 201 1.89 22.18 -0.22
CA ARG A 201 2.33 23.27 0.67
C ARG A 201 3.82 23.53 0.55
N GLN A 202 4.63 22.46 0.53
CA GLN A 202 6.08 22.56 0.43
C GLN A 202 6.53 23.15 -0.91
N TRP A 203 5.99 22.64 -2.03
CA TRP A 203 6.34 23.08 -3.38
C TRP A 203 5.63 24.37 -3.82
N ARG A 204 4.62 24.82 -3.05
CA ARG A 204 3.76 25.97 -3.38
C ARG A 204 3.09 25.83 -4.76
N ALA A 205 2.90 24.59 -5.20
CA ALA A 205 2.30 24.21 -6.47
C ALA A 205 1.55 22.89 -6.27
N ARG A 206 0.43 22.69 -6.98
CA ARG A 206 -0.28 21.40 -6.94
C ARG A 206 0.56 20.38 -7.72
N PRO A 207 1.03 19.30 -7.08
CA PRO A 207 1.72 18.24 -7.81
C PRO A 207 0.74 17.55 -8.76
N LEU A 208 1.22 17.21 -9.95
CA LEU A 208 0.63 16.13 -10.73
C LEU A 208 0.90 14.81 -10.02
N THR A 209 -0.01 13.86 -10.18
CA THR A 209 0.08 12.57 -9.52
C THR A 209 -0.11 11.41 -10.50
N LEU A 210 0.75 10.41 -10.38
CA LEU A 210 0.67 9.15 -11.12
C LEU A 210 0.58 7.99 -10.14
N GLY A 211 -0.51 7.23 -10.18
CA GLY A 211 -0.69 6.02 -9.38
C GLY A 211 -0.43 4.75 -10.19
N LEU A 212 0.20 3.74 -9.60
CA LEU A 212 0.35 2.40 -10.18
C LEU A 212 -0.15 1.33 -9.21
N GLY A 213 -0.96 0.38 -9.69
CA GLY A 213 -1.51 -0.73 -8.90
C GLY A 213 -2.04 -1.85 -9.78
N ASP A 214 -2.21 -3.05 -9.22
CA ASP A 214 -2.61 -4.26 -9.97
C ASP A 214 -3.87 -4.93 -9.42
N GLY A 215 -4.29 -4.61 -8.18
CA GLY A 215 -5.38 -5.26 -7.49
C GLY A 215 -6.61 -4.39 -7.21
N PRO A 216 -7.79 -4.99 -6.95
CA PRO A 216 -9.00 -4.24 -6.55
C PRO A 216 -8.78 -3.33 -5.34
N ASN A 217 -7.91 -3.73 -4.41
CA ASN A 217 -7.54 -2.98 -3.22
C ASN A 217 -6.76 -1.68 -3.52
N ASP A 218 -6.27 -1.50 -4.76
CA ASP A 218 -5.58 -0.29 -5.19
C ASP A 218 -6.52 0.71 -5.86
N ALA A 219 -7.75 0.32 -6.21
CA ALA A 219 -8.71 1.22 -6.83
C ALA A 219 -8.92 2.53 -6.03
N PRO A 220 -9.05 2.52 -4.69
CA PRO A 220 -9.13 3.75 -3.91
C PRO A 220 -7.91 4.67 -4.14
N LEU A 221 -6.70 4.12 -4.12
CA LEU A 221 -5.46 4.87 -4.38
C LEU A 221 -5.48 5.48 -5.78
N LEU A 222 -5.80 4.69 -6.81
CA LEU A 222 -5.75 5.12 -8.20
C LEU A 222 -6.87 6.12 -8.58
N ASP A 223 -7.99 6.09 -7.86
CA ASP A 223 -9.10 7.02 -8.08
C ASP A 223 -8.79 8.46 -7.65
N VAL A 224 -7.85 8.66 -6.72
CA VAL A 224 -7.45 10.01 -6.26
C VAL A 224 -6.29 10.60 -7.07
N MET A 225 -5.75 9.86 -8.03
CA MET A 225 -4.61 10.27 -8.85
C MET A 225 -5.05 10.96 -10.14
N ASP A 226 -4.25 11.95 -10.58
CA ASP A 226 -4.47 12.65 -11.85
C ASP A 226 -4.26 11.70 -13.04
N TYR A 227 -3.34 10.75 -12.93
CA TYR A 227 -3.10 9.69 -13.91
C TYR A 227 -2.97 8.35 -13.19
N ALA A 228 -3.40 7.28 -13.84
CA ALA A 228 -3.32 5.93 -13.26
C ALA A 228 -2.80 4.92 -14.28
N VAL A 229 -1.94 4.03 -13.81
CA VAL A 229 -1.55 2.80 -14.50
C VAL A 229 -2.16 1.63 -13.74
N VAL A 230 -3.02 0.89 -14.42
CA VAL A 230 -3.45 -0.43 -13.96
C VAL A 230 -2.49 -1.45 -14.53
N VAL A 231 -1.57 -1.93 -13.70
CA VAL A 231 -0.69 -3.05 -14.02
C VAL A 231 -1.55 -4.30 -14.12
N LYS A 232 -1.22 -5.20 -15.04
CA LYS A 232 -2.01 -6.42 -15.20
C LYS A 232 -1.82 -7.30 -13.97
N GLY A 233 -2.87 -7.39 -13.15
CA GLY A 233 -2.92 -8.29 -12.00
C GLY A 233 -3.29 -9.72 -12.37
N LEU A 234 -3.00 -10.65 -11.46
CA LEU A 234 -3.42 -12.06 -11.57
C LEU A 234 -4.88 -12.28 -11.15
N ASN A 235 -5.48 -11.28 -10.49
CA ASN A 235 -6.86 -11.36 -10.01
C ASN A 235 -7.85 -11.26 -11.19
N ARG A 236 -8.83 -12.16 -11.23
CA ARG A 236 -9.90 -12.18 -12.25
C ARG A 236 -10.84 -10.99 -12.19
N GLU A 237 -11.05 -10.40 -11.01
CA GLU A 237 -11.87 -9.19 -10.86
C GLU A 237 -11.18 -7.98 -11.50
N GLY A 238 -9.84 -7.92 -11.39
CA GLY A 238 -9.06 -6.78 -11.88
C GLY A 238 -9.38 -5.47 -11.14
N VAL A 239 -8.88 -4.35 -11.68
CA VAL A 239 -9.08 -3.03 -11.07
C VAL A 239 -10.25 -2.30 -11.71
N HIS A 240 -11.24 -1.92 -10.88
CA HIS A 240 -12.39 -1.11 -11.27
C HIS A 240 -12.26 0.31 -10.71
N LEU A 241 -12.10 1.29 -11.60
CA LEU A 241 -11.94 2.70 -11.24
C LEU A 241 -13.24 3.46 -11.45
N ARG A 242 -13.49 4.48 -10.61
CA ARG A 242 -14.67 5.36 -10.73
C ARG A 242 -14.64 6.19 -12.02
N ASN A 243 -13.45 6.59 -12.45
CA ASN A 243 -13.22 7.35 -13.68
C ASN A 243 -12.19 6.65 -14.58
N ASP A 244 -12.65 5.74 -15.42
CA ASP A 244 -11.81 4.94 -16.33
C ASP A 244 -11.66 5.59 -17.73
N ASP A 245 -11.24 6.86 -17.75
CA ASP A 245 -10.98 7.62 -18.98
C ASP A 245 -9.61 7.24 -19.58
N PRO A 246 -9.52 6.82 -20.85
CA PRO A 246 -8.25 6.49 -21.51
C PRO A 246 -7.20 7.63 -21.58
N GLN A 247 -7.60 8.89 -21.38
CA GLN A 247 -6.66 10.01 -21.25
C GLN A 247 -5.98 10.05 -19.87
N ARG A 248 -6.63 9.45 -18.87
CA ARG A 248 -6.23 9.40 -17.47
C ARG A 248 -5.61 8.06 -17.09
N VAL A 249 -6.20 6.97 -17.59
CA VAL A 249 -5.93 5.59 -17.18
C VAL A 249 -5.29 4.82 -18.33
N TYR A 250 -4.16 4.20 -18.04
CA TYR A 250 -3.53 3.23 -18.90
C TYR A 250 -3.61 1.84 -18.27
N ARG A 251 -4.00 0.83 -19.06
CA ARG A 251 -4.09 -0.57 -18.62
C ARG A 251 -3.02 -1.38 -19.33
N CYS A 252 -2.05 -1.89 -18.57
CA CYS A 252 -0.89 -2.60 -19.11
C CYS A 252 -1.25 -3.98 -19.67
N GLN A 253 -0.43 -4.46 -20.60
CA GLN A 253 -0.48 -5.83 -21.08
C GLN A 253 0.43 -6.77 -20.27
N ASN A 254 1.49 -6.21 -19.67
CA ASN A 254 2.43 -6.93 -18.82
C ASN A 254 2.08 -6.84 -17.32
N GLU A 255 2.55 -7.83 -16.57
CA GLU A 255 2.34 -7.98 -15.12
C GLU A 255 3.57 -7.46 -14.36
N GLY A 256 3.39 -7.12 -13.07
CA GLY A 256 4.48 -6.76 -12.18
C GLY A 256 5.42 -5.68 -12.74
N PRO A 257 6.74 -5.78 -12.50
CA PRO A 257 7.68 -4.71 -12.84
C PRO A 257 7.78 -4.42 -14.35
N ASP A 258 7.48 -5.38 -15.22
CA ASP A 258 7.42 -5.15 -16.67
C ASP A 258 6.20 -4.30 -17.05
N GLY A 259 5.04 -4.55 -16.42
CA GLY A 259 3.86 -3.71 -16.57
C GLY A 259 4.05 -2.33 -15.96
N TRP A 260 4.72 -2.25 -14.82
CA TRP A 260 5.12 -0.97 -14.22
C TRP A 260 5.97 -0.15 -15.19
N ARG A 261 7.01 -0.75 -15.79
CA ARG A 261 7.84 -0.10 -16.83
C ARG A 261 6.98 0.33 -18.03
N GLU A 262 6.12 -0.55 -18.53
CA GLU A 262 5.22 -0.27 -19.67
C GLU A 262 4.35 0.97 -19.42
N GLY A 263 3.76 1.09 -18.23
CA GLY A 263 2.96 2.25 -17.86
C GLY A 263 3.76 3.55 -17.74
N MET A 264 4.97 3.47 -17.20
CA MET A 264 5.90 4.59 -17.17
C MET A 264 6.29 5.01 -18.59
N ASP A 265 6.65 4.07 -19.46
CA ASP A 265 6.92 4.36 -20.86
C ASP A 265 5.72 5.04 -21.51
N TYR A 266 4.50 4.55 -21.32
CA TYR A 266 3.30 5.15 -21.91
C TYR A 266 3.12 6.64 -21.58
N PHE A 267 3.24 7.03 -20.31
CA PHE A 267 2.96 8.41 -19.89
C PHE A 267 4.07 9.41 -20.22
N PHE A 268 5.32 8.94 -20.37
CA PHE A 268 6.50 9.78 -20.57
C PHE A 268 7.13 9.69 -21.98
N SER A 269 6.85 8.66 -22.77
CA SER A 269 7.49 8.38 -24.08
C SER A 269 7.03 9.23 -25.27
N ARG A 270 6.14 10.21 -25.08
CA ARG A 270 5.77 11.17 -26.13
C ARG A 270 6.63 12.45 -26.11
N SER A 271 7.83 12.35 -25.54
CA SER A 271 8.86 13.40 -25.53
C SER A 271 10.02 13.01 -26.43
#